data_AF-A3VWW0-F1
#
_entry.id   AF-A3VWW0-F1
#
_cell.length_a   1.000
_cell.length_b   1.000
_cell.length_c   1.000
_cell.angle_alpha   90.00
_cell.angle_beta   90.00
_cell.angle_gamma   90.00
#
_symmetry.space_group_name_H-M   'P 1'
#
loop_
_entity.id
_entity.type
_entity.pdbx_description
1 polymer ?
#
loop_
_entity_poly.entity_id
_entity_poly.type
_entity_poly.pdbx_seq_one_letter_code
_entity_poly.pdbx_strand_id
1 'polypeptide(L)'
;MFLAGGVVLAFLIGWWATALETKGKLNHDPSEIVIDEVAGQWLAFLPVSIGASHAGADLLSLWPGFLFSFLAFRFFDITKLGPIGWADRRNDALGVMLDDILAGLAAALCVMLAAGFYHGVLGL
;
A
#
# COMPACT_ATOMS: atom_id res chain seq x y z
N MET A 1 2.92 14.39 4.76
CA MET A 1 2.04 14.31 5.96
C MET A 1 0.59 14.00 5.62
N PHE A 2 -0.04 14.68 4.66
CA PHE A 2 -1.45 14.39 4.28
C PHE A 2 -1.69 12.96 3.77
N LEU A 3 -0.77 12.40 2.97
CA LEU A 3 -0.89 11.04 2.44
C LEU A 3 -0.92 9.97 3.55
N ALA A 4 -0.09 10.11 4.58
CA ALA A 4 -0.10 9.20 5.73
C ALA A 4 -1.44 9.23 6.47
N GLY A 5 -2.01 10.43 6.66
CA GLY A 5 -3.36 10.58 7.19
C GLY A 5 -4.41 9.94 6.29
N GLY A 6 -4.27 10.08 4.97
CA GLY A 6 -5.11 9.43 3.96
C GLY A 6 -5.10 7.91 4.05
N VAL A 7 -3.93 7.28 4.24
CA VAL A 7 -3.80 5.83 4.44
C VAL A 7 -4.55 5.39 5.70
N VAL A 8 -4.34 6.08 6.83
CA VAL A 8 -5.02 5.73 8.10
C VAL A 8 -6.54 5.87 7.96
N LEU A 9 -7.01 6.95 7.33
CA LEU A 9 -8.43 7.18 7.12
C LEU A 9 -9.03 6.13 6.17
N ALA A 10 -8.37 5.84 5.05
CA ALA A 10 -8.79 4.81 4.11
C ALA A 10 -8.86 3.43 4.79
N PHE A 11 -7.87 3.10 5.64
CA PHE A 11 -7.89 1.87 6.41
C PHE A 11 -9.09 1.79 7.35
N LEU A 12 -9.31 2.83 8.17
CA LEU A 12 -10.39 2.81 9.18
C LEU A 12 -11.79 2.81 8.54
N ILE A 13 -11.99 3.65 7.51
CA ILE A 13 -13.26 3.74 6.78
C ILE A 13 -13.49 2.46 5.98
N GLY A 14 -12.45 1.97 5.29
CA GLY A 14 -12.51 0.75 4.51
C GLY A 14 -12.84 -0.46 5.36
N TRP A 15 -12.14 -0.64 6.49
CA TRP A 15 -12.42 -1.72 7.42
C TRP A 15 -13.87 -1.68 7.93
N TRP A 16 -14.36 -0.50 8.32
CA TRP A 16 -15.74 -0.33 8.75
C TRP A 16 -16.75 -0.65 7.63
N ALA A 17 -16.51 -0.15 6.42
CA ALA A 17 -17.38 -0.38 5.26
C ALA A 17 -17.41 -1.86 4.87
N THR A 18 -16.25 -2.52 4.76
CA THR A 18 -16.15 -3.95 4.46
C THR A 18 -16.81 -4.80 5.54
N ALA A 19 -16.63 -4.46 6.83
CA ALA A 19 -17.28 -5.17 7.93
C ALA A 19 -18.82 -5.04 7.89
N LEU A 20 -19.34 -3.88 7.49
CA LEU A 20 -20.78 -3.69 7.30
C LEU A 20 -21.30 -4.46 6.09
N GLU A 21 -20.61 -4.38 4.96
CA GLU A 21 -21.06 -4.96 3.69
C GLU A 21 -20.99 -6.50 3.69
N THR A 22 -20.02 -7.07 4.38
CA THR A 22 -19.82 -8.54 4.44
C THR A 22 -20.60 -9.19 5.59
N LYS A 23 -21.29 -8.41 6.42
CA LYS A 23 -22.01 -8.92 7.59
C LYS A 23 -23.10 -9.92 7.20
N GLY A 24 -22.95 -11.17 7.66
CA GLY A 24 -23.90 -12.24 7.38
C GLY A 24 -23.88 -12.76 5.94
N LYS A 25 -22.90 -12.33 5.13
CA LYS A 25 -22.64 -12.89 3.81
C LYS A 25 -21.64 -14.04 3.91
N LEU A 26 -21.68 -14.93 2.92
CA LEU A 26 -20.67 -15.98 2.75
C LEU A 26 -19.40 -15.46 2.07
N ASN A 27 -19.52 -14.43 1.23
CA ASN A 27 -18.37 -13.75 0.67
C ASN A 27 -17.91 -12.64 1.61
N HIS A 28 -16.66 -12.74 2.05
CA HIS A 28 -16.02 -11.77 2.95
C HIS A 28 -15.06 -10.82 2.21
N ASP A 29 -14.87 -11.00 0.90
CA ASP A 29 -14.02 -10.16 0.06
C ASP A 29 -14.73 -9.86 -1.29
N PRO A 30 -15.63 -8.87 -1.31
CA PRO A 30 -16.35 -8.47 -2.53
C PRO A 30 -15.45 -7.61 -3.43
N SER A 31 -15.24 -8.04 -4.68
CA SER A 31 -14.33 -7.38 -5.63
C SER A 31 -14.74 -5.96 -6.05
N GLU A 32 -15.97 -5.54 -5.75
CA GLU A 32 -16.42 -4.16 -5.91
C GLU A 32 -15.89 -3.19 -4.83
N ILE A 33 -15.38 -3.71 -3.71
CA ILE A 33 -14.72 -2.91 -2.66
C ILE A 33 -13.22 -2.95 -2.91
N VAL A 34 -12.63 -1.81 -3.27
CA VAL A 34 -11.19 -1.69 -3.64
C VAL A 34 -10.44 -0.70 -2.73
N ILE A 35 -11.00 -0.38 -1.57
CA ILE A 35 -10.46 0.66 -0.67
C ILE A 35 -9.22 0.18 0.10
N ASP A 36 -9.12 -1.13 0.33
CA ASP A 36 -7.92 -1.88 0.71
C ASP A 36 -6.78 -1.66 -0.30
N GLU A 37 -7.03 -1.89 -1.59
CA GLU A 37 -6.02 -1.70 -2.65
C GLU A 37 -5.55 -0.24 -2.71
N VAL A 38 -6.48 0.71 -2.57
CA VAL A 38 -6.19 2.15 -2.53
C VAL A 38 -5.31 2.49 -1.32
N ALA A 39 -5.64 1.97 -0.13
CA ALA A 39 -4.87 2.20 1.09
C ALA A 39 -3.46 1.61 0.99
N GLY A 40 -3.35 0.37 0.48
CA GLY A 40 -2.08 -0.32 0.23
C GLY A 40 -1.19 0.42 -0.78
N GLN A 41 -1.77 0.86 -1.89
CA GLN A 41 -1.05 1.62 -2.92
C GLN A 41 -0.60 3.00 -2.42
N TRP A 42 -1.42 3.71 -1.65
CA TRP A 42 -1.02 4.98 -1.02
C TRP A 42 0.10 4.79 -0.01
N LEU A 43 0.09 3.68 0.73
CA LEU A 43 1.17 3.33 1.64
C LEU A 43 2.46 3.03 0.88
N ALA A 44 2.39 2.30 -0.24
CA ALA A 44 3.54 2.07 -1.12
C ALA A 44 4.12 3.36 -1.70
N PHE A 45 3.29 4.37 -1.97
CA PHE A 45 3.71 5.70 -2.43
C PHE A 45 4.31 6.60 -1.35
N LEU A 46 4.09 6.28 -0.08
CA LEU A 46 4.44 7.17 1.02
C LEU A 46 5.94 7.57 1.06
N PRO A 47 6.90 6.66 0.82
CA PRO A 47 8.32 7.02 0.75
C PRO A 47 8.64 8.02 -0.37
N VAL A 48 7.99 7.90 -1.53
CA VAL A 48 8.16 8.83 -2.67
C VAL A 48 7.68 10.23 -2.28
N SER A 49 6.50 10.31 -1.68
CA SER A 49 5.93 11.60 -1.22
C SER A 49 6.80 12.26 -0.15
N ILE A 50 7.32 11.48 0.80
CA ILE A 50 8.24 11.97 1.84
C ILE A 50 9.56 12.43 1.21
N GLY A 51 10.12 11.65 0.28
CA GLY A 51 11.35 11.98 -0.43
C GLY A 51 11.24 13.29 -1.22
N ALA A 52 10.17 13.47 -2.01
CA ALA A 52 9.91 14.71 -2.75
C ALA A 52 9.80 15.91 -1.81
N SER A 53 9.05 15.77 -0.71
CA SER A 53 8.90 16.85 0.28
C SER A 53 10.22 17.22 0.96
N HIS A 54 11.08 16.25 1.28
CA HIS A 54 12.39 16.52 1.89
C HIS A 54 13.38 17.14 0.90
N ALA A 55 13.33 16.73 -0.37
CA ALA A 55 14.19 17.27 -1.41
C ALA A 55 13.72 18.65 -1.92
N GLY A 56 12.51 19.09 -1.55
CA GLY A 56 11.88 20.28 -2.14
C GLY A 56 11.60 20.13 -3.64
N ALA A 57 11.51 18.89 -4.11
CA ALA A 57 11.30 18.57 -5.52
C ALA A 57 9.81 18.50 -5.84
N ASP A 58 9.45 18.80 -7.10
CA ASP A 58 8.11 18.53 -7.57
C ASP A 58 7.84 17.02 -7.51
N LEU A 59 6.64 16.64 -7.08
CA LEU A 59 6.33 15.24 -6.87
C LEU A 59 6.49 14.44 -8.17
N LEU A 60 6.08 15.00 -9.31
CA LEU A 60 6.15 14.34 -10.62
C LEU A 60 7.59 14.12 -11.11
N SER A 61 8.58 14.86 -10.56
CA SER A 61 9.98 14.63 -10.93
C SER A 61 10.51 13.30 -10.37
N LEU A 62 9.85 12.72 -9.35
CA LEU A 62 10.15 11.39 -8.82
C LEU A 62 9.35 10.28 -9.53
N TRP A 63 9.04 10.46 -10.83
CA TRP A 63 8.28 9.50 -11.64
C TRP A 63 8.74 8.03 -11.54
N PRO A 64 10.05 7.69 -11.46
CA PRO A 64 10.45 6.28 -11.35
C PRO A 64 9.99 5.67 -10.03
N GLY A 65 9.94 6.48 -8.96
CA GLY A 65 9.45 6.07 -7.65
C GLY A 65 7.98 5.67 -7.70
N PHE A 66 7.15 6.40 -8.44
CA PHE A 66 5.73 6.06 -8.64
C PHE A 66 5.55 4.76 -9.41
N LEU A 67 6.25 4.61 -10.54
CA LEU A 67 6.13 3.40 -11.32
C LEU A 67 6.60 2.18 -10.51
N PHE A 68 7.72 2.33 -9.80
CA PHE A 68 8.27 1.25 -9.00
C PHE A 68 7.39 0.86 -7.80
N SER A 69 6.84 1.84 -7.08
CA SER A 69 5.91 1.58 -5.97
C SER A 69 4.63 0.89 -6.43
N PHE A 70 4.05 1.28 -7.58
CA PHE A 70 2.91 0.57 -8.17
C PHE A 70 3.24 -0.87 -8.53
N LEU A 71 4.36 -1.09 -9.23
CA LEU A 71 4.77 -2.44 -9.64
C LEU A 71 5.12 -3.32 -8.44
N ALA A 72 5.81 -2.77 -7.44
CA ALA A 72 6.14 -3.48 -6.21
C ALA A 72 4.88 -3.84 -5.41
N PHE A 73 3.94 -2.90 -5.27
CA PHE A 73 2.64 -3.17 -4.62
C PHE A 73 1.91 -4.31 -5.31
N ARG A 74 1.70 -4.21 -6.63
CA ARG A 74 1.03 -5.27 -7.41
C ARG A 74 1.75 -6.60 -7.34
N PHE A 75 3.08 -6.61 -7.30
CA PHE A 75 3.82 -7.85 -7.10
C PHE A 75 3.47 -8.52 -5.77
N PHE A 76 3.48 -7.78 -4.66
CA PHE A 76 3.18 -8.32 -3.34
C PHE A 76 1.71 -8.66 -3.13
N ASP A 77 0.82 -7.84 -3.66
CA ASP A 77 -0.62 -8.07 -3.68
C ASP A 77 -0.96 -9.34 -4.49
N ILE A 78 -0.44 -9.52 -5.70
CA ILE A 78 -0.74 -10.72 -6.50
C ILE A 78 -0.13 -11.99 -5.89
N THR A 79 1.09 -11.90 -5.35
CA THR A 79 1.81 -13.09 -4.88
C THR A 79 1.46 -13.49 -3.44
N LYS A 80 0.87 -12.57 -2.66
CA LYS A 80 0.50 -12.71 -1.25
C LYS A 80 1.56 -13.47 -0.42
N LEU A 81 2.85 -13.11 -0.58
CA LEU A 81 3.96 -13.84 0.07
C LEU A 81 4.00 -13.63 1.59
N GLY A 82 4.30 -14.70 2.32
CA GLY A 82 4.62 -14.66 3.75
C GLY A 82 3.47 -14.10 4.62
N PRO A 83 3.68 -13.02 5.39
CA PRO A 83 2.65 -12.42 6.24
C PRO A 83 1.41 -11.92 5.47
N ILE A 84 1.57 -11.54 4.21
CA ILE A 84 0.47 -11.04 3.36
C ILE A 84 -0.56 -12.16 3.17
N GLY A 85 -0.11 -13.35 2.74
CA GLY A 85 -0.99 -14.50 2.59
C GLY A 85 -1.55 -15.01 3.92
N TRP A 86 -0.90 -14.75 5.05
CA TRP A 86 -1.51 -15.04 6.35
C TRP A 86 -2.71 -14.13 6.62
N ALA A 87 -2.62 -12.83 6.30
CA ALA A 87 -3.70 -11.88 6.48
C ALA A 87 -4.90 -12.21 5.58
N ASP A 88 -4.64 -12.49 4.30
CA ASP A 88 -5.63 -12.95 3.31
C ASP A 88 -6.43 -14.17 3.82
N ARG A 89 -5.75 -15.18 4.39
CA ARG A 89 -6.40 -16.40 4.92
C ARG A 89 -7.25 -16.19 6.17
N ARG A 90 -7.29 -15.00 6.78
CA ARG A 90 -8.12 -14.73 7.96
C ARG A 90 -9.62 -14.78 7.64
N ASN A 91 -10.00 -14.51 6.39
CA ASN A 91 -11.40 -14.49 5.94
C ASN A 91 -12.32 -13.60 6.80
N ASP A 92 -11.77 -12.50 7.33
CA ASP A 92 -12.52 -11.47 8.04
C ASP A 92 -12.27 -10.10 7.40
N ALA A 93 -13.15 -9.13 7.65
CA ALA A 93 -13.02 -7.78 7.09
C ALA A 93 -11.71 -7.08 7.48
N LEU A 94 -11.08 -7.50 8.59
CA LEU A 94 -9.75 -7.02 8.96
C LEU A 94 -8.69 -7.63 8.04
N GLY A 95 -8.79 -8.92 7.72
CA GLY A 95 -7.89 -9.64 6.81
C GLY A 95 -7.83 -9.01 5.43
N VAL A 96 -8.99 -8.65 4.87
CA VAL A 96 -9.14 -7.93 3.59
C VAL A 96 -8.44 -6.56 3.59
N MET A 97 -8.41 -5.86 4.72
CA MET A 97 -7.65 -4.61 4.79
C MET A 97 -6.16 -4.86 5.06
N LEU A 98 -5.84 -5.91 5.81
CA LEU A 98 -4.48 -6.17 6.28
C LEU A 98 -3.57 -6.74 5.20
N ASP A 99 -4.08 -7.58 4.30
CA ASP A 99 -3.26 -8.15 3.22
C ASP A 99 -2.68 -7.04 2.31
N ASP A 100 -3.49 -6.06 1.91
CA ASP A 100 -3.05 -4.94 1.07
C ASP A 100 -2.22 -3.90 1.82
N ILE A 101 -2.49 -3.68 3.12
CA ILE A 101 -1.60 -2.88 3.96
C ILE A 101 -0.23 -3.55 4.09
N LEU A 102 -0.17 -4.88 4.28
CA LEU A 102 1.10 -5.61 4.36
C LEU A 102 1.82 -5.61 2.99
N ALA A 103 1.09 -5.74 1.88
CA ALA A 103 1.64 -5.58 0.54
C ALA A 103 2.19 -4.16 0.31
N GLY A 104 1.46 -3.14 0.75
CA GLY A 104 1.88 -1.73 0.72
C GLY A 104 3.13 -1.46 1.56
N LEU A 105 3.25 -2.04 2.75
CA LEU A 105 4.44 -1.94 3.60
C LEU A 105 5.66 -2.60 2.95
N ALA A 106 5.49 -3.80 2.37
CA ALA A 106 6.56 -4.50 1.66
C ALA A 106 7.04 -3.69 0.43
N ALA A 107 6.09 -3.14 -0.35
CA ALA A 107 6.40 -2.28 -1.47
C ALA A 107 7.11 -0.98 -1.03
N ALA A 108 6.63 -0.32 0.03
CA ALA A 108 7.28 0.87 0.60
C ALA A 108 8.73 0.58 1.01
N LEU A 109 9.01 -0.58 1.61
CA LEU A 109 10.36 -1.00 1.93
C LEU A 109 11.23 -1.15 0.67
N CYS A 110 10.71 -1.81 -0.38
CA CYS A 110 11.42 -1.90 -1.65
C CYS A 110 11.74 -0.52 -2.24
N VAL A 111 10.79 0.42 -2.19
CA VAL A 111 10.97 1.79 -2.68
C VAL A 111 12.07 2.51 -1.89
N MET A 112 12.06 2.40 -0.55
CA MET A 112 13.11 2.99 0.29
C MET A 112 14.49 2.42 -0.01
N LEU A 113 14.60 1.09 -0.19
CA LEU A 113 15.85 0.44 -0.54
C LEU A 113 16.35 0.87 -1.93
N ALA A 114 15.46 0.95 -2.91
CA ALA A 114 15.78 1.40 -4.26
C ALA A 114 16.24 2.87 -4.27
N ALA A 115 15.55 3.75 -3.56
CA ALA A 115 15.93 5.16 -3.43
C ALA A 115 17.27 5.31 -2.71
N GLY A 116 17.50 4.58 -1.62
CA GLY A 116 18.77 4.56 -0.91
C GLY A 116 19.93 4.09 -1.79
N PHE A 117 19.71 3.06 -2.60
CA PHE A 117 20.70 2.58 -3.57
C PHE A 117 20.97 3.62 -4.67
N TYR A 118 19.92 4.20 -5.26
CA TYR A 118 20.03 5.17 -6.34
C TYR A 118 20.81 6.43 -5.90
N HIS A 119 20.41 7.03 -4.78
CA HIS A 119 21.06 8.25 -4.29
C HIS A 119 22.39 7.99 -3.57
N GLY A 120 22.53 6.85 -2.89
CA GLY A 120 23.71 6.55 -2.07
C GLY A 120 24.85 5.87 -2.83
N VAL A 121 24.54 5.00 -3.80
CA VAL A 121 25.55 4.21 -4.54
C VAL A 121 25.78 4.78 -5.93
N LEU A 122 24.71 5.10 -6.66
CA LEU A 122 24.84 5.66 -8.02
C LEU A 122 25.11 7.17 -8.02
N GLY A 123 24.80 7.86 -6.91
CA GLY A 123 25.03 9.29 -6.76
C GLY A 123 24.18 10.16 -7.69
N LEU A 124 23.06 9.61 -8.16
CA LEU A 124 22.09 10.27 -9.03
C LEU A 124 20.89 10.78 -8.23
#